data_AF-A0A1V6TI77-F1
#
_entry.id   AF-A0A1V6TI77-F1
#
_cell.length_a   1.000
_cell.length_b   1.000
_cell.length_c   1.000
_cell.angle_alpha   90.00
_cell.angle_beta   90.00
_cell.angle_gamma   90.00
#
_symmetry.space_group_name_H-M   'P 1'
#
loop_
_entity.id
_entity.type
_entity.pdbx_description
1 polymer ?
#
loop_
_entity_poly.entity_id
_entity_poly.type
_entity_poly.pdbx_seq_one_letter_code
_entity_poly.pdbx_strand_id
1 'polypeptide(L)'
;MSKLNRNLQGSLGSQQLRVRGSFTTKLGGDEIECKNQKKYWTDSPAQENADLILALGARFDDRVTGYIPKFAPQARLAAHEGRGGIVHFGISPKNINKVVEATIPVVGDCAESLELLLPYTIPMHRPEWLAQIQAWKDQYPFRAFNQSGFIERLSDAVDHTKERTVITTGVGQPQMWAAQHFRWRYPRTMITYGGLGTMGYGLPAAIGAKVALPEALVIDIDGDASLNMTISELLTASQFGIDVKVVLLNNKIKWLLNTSGPALLEVKVAPKALSLPMVPSGRGLDEIQFYDE
;
A
#
# COMPACT_ATOMS: atom_id res chain seq x y z
N MET A 1 -6.46 9.07 -11.81
CA MET A 1 -5.26 8.21 -11.75
C MET A 1 -5.19 7.19 -12.89
N SER A 2 -6.08 6.19 -13.00
CA SER A 2 -5.98 5.16 -14.06
C SER A 2 -5.95 5.71 -15.50
N LYS A 3 -6.81 6.71 -15.82
CA LYS A 3 -6.78 7.43 -17.11
C LYS A 3 -5.39 8.03 -17.40
N LEU A 4 -4.80 8.74 -16.43
CA LEU A 4 -3.47 9.35 -16.53
C LEU A 4 -2.40 8.30 -16.83
N ASN A 5 -2.44 7.15 -16.14
CA ASN A 5 -1.44 6.11 -16.33
C ASN A 5 -1.52 5.43 -17.71
N ARG A 6 -2.73 5.27 -18.26
CA ARG A 6 -2.89 4.77 -19.64
C ARG A 6 -2.32 5.71 -20.69
N ASN A 7 -2.41 7.03 -20.45
CA ASN A 7 -1.83 8.03 -21.35
C ASN A 7 -0.29 8.06 -21.21
N LEU A 8 0.23 8.17 -19.99
CA LEU A 8 1.68 8.37 -19.78
C LEU A 8 2.54 7.10 -19.89
N GLN A 9 1.94 5.91 -19.78
CA GLN A 9 2.62 4.60 -19.61
C GLN A 9 3.72 4.62 -18.54
N GLY A 10 3.41 5.26 -17.40
CA GLY A 10 4.29 5.29 -16.23
C GLY A 10 4.14 4.04 -15.34
N SER A 11 4.99 3.99 -14.32
CA SER A 11 4.87 3.07 -13.19
C SER A 11 4.16 3.77 -12.02
N LEU A 12 3.05 3.20 -11.53
CA LEU A 12 2.34 3.71 -10.35
C LEU A 12 2.85 3.03 -9.06
N GLY A 13 3.52 3.81 -8.21
CA GLY A 13 3.77 3.44 -6.81
C GLY A 13 2.71 3.98 -5.86
N SER A 14 2.64 3.47 -4.62
CA SER A 14 1.72 3.98 -3.59
C SER A 14 2.40 4.14 -2.23
N GLN A 15 2.06 5.21 -1.49
CA GLN A 15 2.55 5.34 -0.11
C GLN A 15 2.04 4.18 0.74
N GLN A 16 2.96 3.40 1.31
CA GLN A 16 2.76 2.04 1.83
C GLN A 16 1.51 1.83 2.70
N LEU A 17 1.11 2.85 3.49
CA LEU A 17 0.14 2.75 4.57
C LEU A 17 -1.05 3.73 4.51
N ARG A 18 -1.23 4.49 3.41
CA ARG A 18 -2.36 5.44 3.31
C ARG A 18 -3.19 5.38 2.04
N VAL A 19 -2.65 4.78 0.96
CA VAL A 19 -3.20 4.97 -0.40
C VAL A 19 -3.32 3.65 -1.18
N ARG A 20 -3.09 2.49 -0.54
CA ARG A 20 -3.25 1.19 -1.21
C ARG A 20 -4.70 0.97 -1.64
N GLY A 21 -4.88 0.50 -2.87
CA GLY A 21 -6.19 0.34 -3.51
C GLY A 21 -6.71 1.58 -4.26
N SER A 22 -6.12 2.77 -4.11
CA SER A 22 -6.57 3.98 -4.85
C SER A 22 -6.35 3.94 -6.36
N PHE A 23 -5.62 2.94 -6.85
CA PHE A 23 -5.60 2.54 -8.24
C PHE A 23 -5.64 1.01 -8.33
N THR A 24 -6.30 0.49 -9.36
CA THR A 24 -6.16 -0.91 -9.73
C THR A 24 -4.74 -1.12 -10.25
N THR A 25 -4.02 -2.12 -9.76
CA THR A 25 -2.67 -2.49 -10.22
C THR A 25 -2.64 -3.06 -11.65
N LYS A 26 -3.75 -2.98 -12.39
CA LYS A 26 -3.89 -3.43 -13.78
C LYS A 26 -3.20 -2.44 -14.73
N LEU A 27 -1.89 -2.62 -14.87
CA LEU A 27 -1.22 -2.44 -16.16
C LEU A 27 -1.81 -3.45 -17.16
N GLY A 28 -1.77 -3.14 -18.44
CA GLY A 28 -2.09 -4.07 -19.52
C GLY A 28 -3.57 -4.46 -19.68
N GLY A 29 -3.91 -4.82 -20.91
CA GLY A 29 -5.26 -5.12 -21.36
C GLY A 29 -5.59 -6.60 -21.40
N ASP A 30 -5.39 -7.34 -20.31
CA ASP A 30 -5.86 -8.73 -20.18
C ASP A 30 -6.36 -9.06 -18.77
N GLU A 31 -7.40 -9.90 -18.63
CA GLU A 31 -7.81 -10.43 -17.32
C GLU A 31 -6.78 -11.39 -16.71
N ILE A 32 -5.94 -11.99 -17.56
CA ILE A 32 -4.88 -12.94 -17.19
C ILE A 32 -3.81 -12.24 -16.33
N GLU A 33 -3.50 -10.97 -16.60
CA GLU A 33 -2.45 -10.23 -15.89
C GLU A 33 -2.80 -10.02 -14.40
N CYS A 34 -4.08 -9.93 -14.04
CA CYS A 34 -4.51 -9.82 -12.65
C CYS A 34 -4.24 -11.10 -11.83
N LYS A 35 -4.17 -12.26 -12.47
CA LYS A 35 -3.83 -13.55 -11.80
C LYS A 35 -2.31 -13.69 -11.65
N ASN A 36 -1.55 -13.26 -12.66
CA ASN A 36 -0.09 -13.39 -12.74
C ASN A 36 0.70 -12.23 -12.11
N GLN A 37 0.04 -11.30 -11.41
CA GLN A 37 0.73 -10.32 -10.55
C GLN A 37 1.40 -11.02 -9.36
N LYS A 38 2.62 -11.50 -9.61
CA LYS A 38 3.68 -11.59 -8.61
C LYS A 38 3.83 -10.21 -7.95
N LYS A 39 4.21 -10.20 -6.68
CA LYS A 39 4.32 -9.00 -5.86
C LYS A 39 5.78 -8.55 -5.93
N TYR A 40 6.03 -7.25 -6.10
CA TYR A 40 7.39 -6.75 -6.32
C TYR A 40 7.71 -5.48 -5.52
N TRP A 41 8.98 -5.31 -5.11
CA TRP A 41 9.49 -4.08 -4.48
C TRP A 41 10.08 -3.11 -5.53
N THR A 42 9.36 -2.88 -6.61
CA THR A 42 9.83 -1.99 -7.70
C THR A 42 9.69 -0.51 -7.44
N ASP A 43 8.90 -0.10 -6.44
CA ASP A 43 8.63 1.31 -6.17
C ASP A 43 9.93 2.08 -5.85
N SER A 44 10.86 1.49 -5.09
CA SER A 44 12.17 2.10 -4.78
C SER A 44 13.06 2.32 -6.00
N PRO A 45 13.51 1.28 -6.76
CA PRO A 45 14.39 1.51 -7.91
C PRO A 45 13.71 2.33 -9.01
N ALA A 46 12.37 2.25 -9.16
CA ALA A 46 11.64 3.12 -10.07
C ALA A 46 11.63 4.59 -9.63
N GLN A 47 11.49 4.89 -8.34
CA GLN A 47 11.55 6.27 -7.82
C GLN A 47 12.94 6.89 -7.92
N GLU A 48 13.99 6.10 -7.66
CA GLU A 48 15.37 6.57 -7.73
C GLU A 48 15.84 6.85 -9.18
N ASN A 49 15.33 6.08 -10.15
CA ASN A 49 15.71 6.19 -11.57
C ASN A 49 14.73 7.00 -12.44
N ALA A 50 13.58 7.44 -11.90
CA ALA A 50 12.64 8.26 -12.66
C ALA A 50 13.19 9.68 -12.91
N ASP A 51 13.02 10.17 -14.14
CA ASP A 51 13.29 11.56 -14.53
C ASP A 51 12.14 12.52 -14.16
N LEU A 52 10.91 12.01 -14.05
CA LEU A 52 9.72 12.75 -13.65
C LEU A 52 8.91 11.99 -12.58
N ILE A 53 8.71 12.62 -11.42
CA ILE A 53 7.85 12.10 -10.34
C ILE A 53 6.58 12.95 -10.25
N LEU A 54 5.42 12.31 -10.45
CA LEU A 54 4.10 12.91 -10.22
C LEU A 54 3.57 12.50 -8.84
N ALA A 55 3.77 13.36 -7.85
CA ALA A 55 3.34 13.13 -6.47
C ALA A 55 1.88 13.55 -6.27
N LEU A 56 0.96 12.58 -6.34
CA LEU A 56 -0.49 12.79 -6.27
C LEU A 56 -1.03 12.59 -4.85
N GLY A 57 -1.36 13.69 -4.15
CA GLY A 57 -1.92 13.63 -2.78
C GLY A 57 -0.95 13.06 -1.74
N ALA A 58 0.35 13.02 -2.07
CA ALA A 58 1.42 12.52 -1.21
C ALA A 58 2.01 13.64 -0.34
N ARG A 59 2.61 13.28 0.79
CA ARG A 59 3.26 14.24 1.71
C ARG A 59 4.76 14.02 1.94
N PHE A 60 5.40 13.14 1.14
CA PHE A 60 6.79 12.72 1.30
C PHE A 60 7.16 12.42 2.76
N ASP A 61 6.57 11.35 3.31
CA ASP A 61 6.90 10.89 4.67
C ASP A 61 8.32 10.33 4.71
N ASP A 62 8.99 10.41 5.86
CA ASP A 62 10.34 9.85 6.06
C ASP A 62 10.42 8.34 5.75
N ARG A 63 9.37 7.59 6.12
CA ARG A 63 9.16 6.18 5.76
C ARG A 63 8.96 5.91 4.27
N VAL A 64 8.80 6.95 3.44
CA VAL A 64 8.65 6.86 1.99
C VAL A 64 9.89 7.40 1.28
N THR A 65 10.53 8.46 1.78
CA THR A 65 11.72 9.05 1.14
C THR A 65 13.03 8.37 1.53
N GLY A 66 13.08 7.63 2.64
CA GLY A 66 14.34 7.20 3.23
C GLY A 66 15.21 8.43 3.56
N TYR A 67 16.51 8.34 3.28
CA TYR A 67 17.43 9.46 3.47
C TYR A 67 17.24 10.56 2.42
N ILE A 68 16.58 11.66 2.82
CA ILE A 68 16.16 12.78 1.94
C ILE A 68 17.27 13.30 1.01
N PRO A 69 18.54 13.48 1.41
CA PRO A 69 19.60 13.92 0.49
C PRO A 69 19.87 12.96 -0.67
N LYS A 70 19.59 11.66 -0.52
CA LYS A 70 19.68 10.69 -1.62
C LYS A 70 18.39 10.54 -2.45
N PHE A 71 17.22 10.86 -1.90
CA PHE A 71 15.92 10.62 -2.54
C PHE A 71 15.80 11.19 -3.97
N ALA A 72 15.42 10.34 -4.92
CA ALA A 72 15.07 10.70 -6.31
C ALA A 72 16.15 11.52 -7.07
N PRO A 73 17.39 11.00 -7.21
CA PRO A 73 18.51 11.73 -7.80
C PRO A 73 18.30 12.00 -9.28
N GLN A 74 17.71 11.06 -10.05
CA GLN A 74 17.44 11.27 -11.47
C GLN A 74 16.38 12.34 -11.73
N ALA A 75 15.35 12.44 -10.88
CA ALA A 75 14.36 13.51 -10.98
C ALA A 75 14.97 14.88 -10.67
N ARG A 76 15.86 14.97 -9.66
CA ARG A 76 16.59 16.20 -9.35
C ARG A 76 17.53 16.62 -10.48
N LEU A 77 18.28 15.68 -11.05
CA LEU A 77 19.14 15.93 -12.21
C LEU A 77 18.30 16.42 -13.40
N ALA A 78 17.19 15.74 -13.71
CA ALA A 78 16.28 16.12 -14.78
C ALA A 78 15.62 17.50 -14.56
N ALA A 79 15.40 17.93 -13.31
CA ALA A 79 14.96 19.28 -12.99
C ALA A 79 16.05 20.34 -13.27
N HIS A 80 17.31 20.08 -12.87
CA HIS A 80 18.44 20.96 -13.20
C HIS A 80 18.69 21.06 -14.71
N GLU A 81 18.44 19.98 -15.46
CA GLU A 81 18.55 19.90 -16.91
C GLU A 81 17.29 20.41 -17.65
N GLY A 82 16.24 20.83 -16.94
CA GLY A 82 15.00 21.36 -17.52
C GLY A 82 14.15 20.35 -18.30
N ARG A 83 14.38 19.03 -18.12
CA ARG A 83 13.70 17.94 -18.84
C ARG A 83 12.77 17.08 -17.98
N GLY A 84 12.71 17.32 -16.68
CA GLY A 84 11.91 16.53 -15.73
C GLY A 84 11.82 17.21 -14.36
N GLY A 85 11.69 16.41 -13.30
CA GLY A 85 11.60 16.92 -11.93
C GLY A 85 10.50 16.28 -11.08
N ILE A 86 10.03 17.03 -10.09
CA ILE A 86 8.99 16.59 -9.16
C ILE A 86 7.79 17.54 -9.27
N VAL A 87 6.66 17.01 -9.73
CA VAL A 87 5.38 17.73 -9.76
C VAL A 87 4.56 17.29 -8.55
N HIS A 88 4.26 18.22 -7.65
CA HIS A 88 3.64 17.92 -6.36
C HIS A 88 2.21 18.46 -6.29
N PHE A 89 1.23 17.56 -6.40
CA PHE A 89 -0.18 17.86 -6.23
C PHE A 89 -0.57 17.68 -4.77
N GLY A 90 -1.06 18.74 -4.13
CA GLY A 90 -1.46 18.69 -2.71
C GLY A 90 -2.38 19.83 -2.29
N ILE A 91 -3.44 19.48 -1.55
CA ILE A 91 -4.46 20.44 -1.10
C ILE A 91 -3.98 21.40 0.01
N SER A 92 -2.88 21.06 0.70
CA SER A 92 -2.37 21.86 1.82
C SER A 92 -1.00 22.47 1.47
N PRO A 93 -0.91 23.81 1.34
CA PRO A 93 0.35 24.51 1.10
C PRO A 93 1.44 24.15 2.12
N LYS A 94 1.06 23.83 3.37
CA LYS A 94 1.97 23.44 4.46
C LYS A 94 2.77 22.16 4.19
N ASN A 95 2.38 21.35 3.21
CA ASN A 95 3.07 20.11 2.83
C ASN A 95 3.87 20.23 1.52
N ILE A 96 3.63 21.29 0.73
CA ILE A 96 4.40 21.59 -0.48
C ILE A 96 5.77 22.14 -0.07
N ASN A 97 6.84 21.72 -0.74
CA ASN A 97 8.24 22.10 -0.46
C ASN A 97 8.70 21.85 0.99
N LYS A 98 7.97 21.06 1.78
CA LYS A 98 8.25 20.81 3.20
C LYS A 98 9.40 19.84 3.43
N VAL A 99 9.50 18.80 2.60
CA VAL A 99 10.44 17.67 2.76
C VAL A 99 11.31 17.50 1.52
N VAL A 100 10.69 17.65 0.35
CA VAL A 100 11.36 17.64 -0.95
C VAL A 100 10.87 18.86 -1.71
N GLU A 101 11.77 19.54 -2.40
CA GLU A 101 11.45 20.66 -3.28
C GLU A 101 10.71 20.17 -4.53
N ALA A 102 9.56 20.75 -4.82
CA ALA A 102 8.78 20.47 -6.01
C ALA A 102 9.19 21.43 -7.13
N THR A 103 9.61 20.88 -8.27
CA THR A 103 9.87 21.62 -9.51
C THR A 103 8.59 22.34 -9.99
N ILE A 104 7.43 21.70 -9.82
CA ILE A 104 6.12 22.29 -10.12
C ILE A 104 5.15 21.98 -8.96
N PRO A 105 4.86 22.96 -8.08
CA PRO A 105 3.86 22.81 -7.03
C PRO A 105 2.44 23.06 -7.60
N VAL A 106 1.52 22.13 -7.35
CA VAL A 106 0.10 22.26 -7.72
C VAL A 106 -0.76 22.21 -6.45
N VAL A 107 -1.17 23.39 -5.98
CA VAL A 107 -1.99 23.55 -4.78
C VAL A 107 -3.47 23.45 -5.14
N GLY A 108 -4.17 22.46 -4.60
CA GLY A 108 -5.60 22.25 -4.84
C GLY A 108 -6.06 20.82 -4.56
N ASP A 109 -7.32 20.52 -4.83
CA ASP A 109 -7.78 19.13 -4.83
C ASP A 109 -7.09 18.34 -5.96
N CYS A 110 -6.68 17.11 -5.64
CA CYS A 110 -5.89 16.29 -6.57
C CYS A 110 -6.75 15.62 -7.65
N ALA A 111 -8.05 15.40 -7.43
CA ALA A 111 -8.95 14.90 -8.47
C ALA A 111 -9.26 16.02 -9.47
N GLU A 112 -9.67 17.20 -8.98
CA GLU A 112 -9.93 18.39 -9.82
C GLU A 112 -8.69 18.78 -10.66
N SER A 113 -7.52 18.86 -10.03
CA SER A 113 -6.26 19.18 -10.73
C SER A 113 -5.90 18.15 -11.82
N LEU A 114 -6.23 16.87 -11.60
CA LEU A 114 -6.01 15.83 -12.60
C LEU A 114 -7.02 15.90 -13.75
N GLU A 115 -8.27 16.30 -13.50
CA GLU A 115 -9.26 16.50 -14.56
C GLU A 115 -8.86 17.65 -15.51
N LEU A 116 -8.28 18.72 -14.96
CA LEU A 116 -7.70 19.82 -15.74
C LEU A 116 -6.43 19.41 -16.51
N LEU A 117 -5.61 18.53 -15.94
CA LEU A 117 -4.38 18.05 -16.59
C LEU A 117 -4.65 17.05 -17.73
N LEU A 118 -5.63 16.16 -17.57
CA LEU A 118 -5.86 15.03 -18.48
C LEU A 118 -5.97 15.39 -19.98
N PRO A 119 -6.66 16.48 -20.41
CA PRO A 119 -6.71 16.90 -21.81
C PRO A 119 -5.35 17.17 -22.46
N TYR A 120 -4.34 17.55 -21.67
CA TYR A 120 -2.98 17.86 -22.14
C TYR A 120 -2.04 16.63 -22.11
N THR A 121 -2.53 15.46 -21.69
CA THR A 121 -1.70 14.25 -21.57
C THR A 121 -1.74 13.41 -22.84
N ILE A 122 -0.62 13.38 -23.56
CA ILE A 122 -0.47 12.63 -24.81
C ILE A 122 -0.24 11.13 -24.50
N PRO A 123 -0.97 10.20 -25.15
CA PRO A 123 -0.67 8.78 -25.11
C PRO A 123 0.74 8.48 -25.66
N MET A 124 1.63 7.98 -24.82
CA MET A 124 3.03 7.68 -25.17
C MET A 124 3.36 6.21 -24.94
N HIS A 125 4.12 5.59 -25.84
CA HIS A 125 4.66 4.24 -25.64
C HIS A 125 6.09 4.32 -25.08
N ARG A 126 6.38 3.56 -24.00
CA ARG A 126 7.67 3.59 -23.28
C ARG A 126 8.27 2.19 -23.11
N PRO A 127 8.60 1.47 -24.20
CA PRO A 127 9.01 0.07 -24.13
C PRO A 127 10.27 -0.15 -23.27
N GLU A 128 11.27 0.73 -23.38
CA GLU A 128 12.52 0.65 -22.60
C GLU A 128 12.26 0.79 -21.09
N TRP A 129 11.50 1.81 -20.68
CA TRP A 129 11.13 2.00 -19.27
C TRP A 129 10.29 0.85 -18.73
N LEU A 130 9.32 0.37 -19.51
CA LEU A 130 8.48 -0.77 -19.11
C LEU A 130 9.29 -2.07 -19.00
N ALA A 131 10.27 -2.28 -19.87
CA ALA A 131 11.22 -3.39 -19.79
C ALA A 131 12.12 -3.28 -18.55
N GLN A 132 12.64 -2.09 -18.23
CA GLN A 132 13.42 -1.85 -17.02
C GLN A 132 12.61 -2.09 -15.73
N ILE A 133 11.36 -1.61 -15.71
CA ILE A 133 10.40 -1.90 -14.63
C ILE A 133 10.17 -3.41 -14.52
N GLN A 134 10.04 -4.14 -15.64
CA GLN A 134 9.87 -5.59 -15.61
C GLN A 134 11.12 -6.34 -15.15
N ALA A 135 12.31 -5.86 -15.51
CA ALA A 135 13.57 -6.41 -15.00
C ALA A 135 13.68 -6.26 -13.47
N TRP A 136 13.40 -5.09 -12.91
CA TRP A 136 13.37 -4.88 -11.46
C TRP A 136 12.27 -5.70 -10.77
N LYS A 137 11.13 -5.92 -11.43
CA LYS A 137 10.09 -6.82 -10.92
C LYS A 137 10.67 -8.22 -10.74
N ASP A 138 11.17 -8.83 -11.82
CA ASP A 138 11.67 -10.21 -11.74
C ASP A 138 12.94 -10.35 -10.86
N GLN A 139 13.74 -9.29 -10.71
CA GLN A 139 14.87 -9.23 -9.78
C GLN A 139 14.46 -9.11 -8.30
N TYR A 140 13.39 -8.35 -7.99
CA TYR A 140 12.97 -8.03 -6.62
C TYR A 140 11.53 -8.49 -6.28
N PRO A 141 11.23 -9.80 -6.36
CA PRO A 141 9.96 -10.34 -5.89
C PRO A 141 9.87 -10.29 -4.37
N PHE A 142 8.66 -10.04 -3.84
CA PHE A 142 8.36 -10.39 -2.46
C PHE A 142 8.40 -11.91 -2.32
N ARG A 143 9.53 -12.44 -1.81
CA ARG A 143 9.65 -13.85 -1.43
C ARG A 143 8.70 -14.10 -0.25
N ALA A 144 7.78 -15.06 -0.39
CA ALA A 144 6.82 -15.38 0.66
C ALA A 144 7.55 -16.08 1.83
N PHE A 145 7.67 -15.40 2.97
CA PHE A 145 8.07 -16.04 4.21
C PHE A 145 6.95 -16.96 4.70
N ASN A 146 7.25 -18.11 5.32
CA ASN A 146 6.25 -19.12 5.71
C ASN A 146 5.05 -18.59 6.51
N GLN A 147 5.20 -17.45 7.19
CA GLN A 147 4.16 -16.79 7.98
C GLN A 147 3.24 -15.88 7.14
N SER A 148 3.77 -15.19 6.13
CA SER A 148 2.98 -14.25 5.33
C SER A 148 2.02 -14.95 4.35
N GLY A 149 2.28 -16.23 4.04
CA GLY A 149 1.42 -17.07 3.21
C GLY A 149 -0.04 -17.19 3.70
N PHE A 150 -0.33 -16.90 4.98
CA PHE A 150 -1.73 -16.74 5.43
C PHE A 150 -2.44 -15.59 4.69
N ILE A 151 -1.80 -14.42 4.61
CA ILE A 151 -2.39 -13.20 4.02
C ILE A 151 -2.57 -13.37 2.51
N GLU A 152 -1.68 -14.15 1.87
CA GLU A 152 -1.81 -14.52 0.46
C GLU A 152 -3.05 -15.39 0.25
N ARG A 153 -3.18 -16.49 1.00
CA ARG A 153 -4.35 -17.37 0.95
C ARG A 153 -5.64 -16.64 1.31
N LEU A 154 -5.61 -15.69 2.24
CA LEU A 154 -6.75 -14.84 2.57
C LEU A 154 -7.10 -13.94 1.38
N SER A 155 -6.10 -13.27 0.80
CA SER A 155 -6.26 -12.41 -0.38
C SER A 155 -6.87 -13.16 -1.56
N ASP A 156 -6.46 -14.41 -1.80
CA ASP A 156 -7.00 -15.24 -2.88
C ASP A 156 -8.40 -15.79 -2.54
N ALA A 157 -8.65 -16.17 -1.27
CA ALA A 157 -9.97 -16.63 -0.82
C ALA A 157 -11.06 -15.56 -0.97
N VAL A 158 -10.72 -14.28 -0.74
CA VAL A 158 -11.66 -13.15 -0.89
C VAL A 158 -11.58 -12.48 -2.27
N ASP A 159 -10.83 -13.02 -3.24
CA ASP A 159 -10.57 -12.31 -4.51
C ASP A 159 -11.86 -11.99 -5.30
N HIS A 160 -12.87 -12.87 -5.19
CA HIS A 160 -14.18 -12.72 -5.79
C HIS A 160 -15.13 -11.73 -5.08
N THR A 161 -14.70 -11.16 -3.95
CA THR A 161 -15.46 -10.18 -3.15
C THR A 161 -14.60 -8.97 -2.70
N LYS A 162 -13.46 -8.73 -3.35
CA LYS A 162 -12.49 -7.69 -2.94
C LYS A 162 -13.06 -6.27 -2.99
N GLU A 163 -14.05 -6.00 -3.83
CA GLU A 163 -14.77 -4.71 -3.90
C GLU A 163 -15.66 -4.44 -2.69
N ARG A 164 -15.98 -5.49 -1.91
CA ARG A 164 -16.70 -5.42 -0.63
C ARG A 164 -15.88 -5.98 0.54
N THR A 165 -14.56 -6.13 0.38
CA THR A 165 -13.67 -6.57 1.46
C THR A 165 -12.84 -5.41 1.96
N VAL A 166 -12.96 -5.08 3.23
CA VAL A 166 -12.16 -4.06 3.92
C VAL A 166 -11.22 -4.74 4.89
N ILE A 167 -9.94 -4.40 4.81
CA ILE A 167 -8.90 -4.86 5.71
C ILE A 167 -8.50 -3.72 6.64
N THR A 168 -8.68 -3.93 7.94
CA THR A 168 -8.05 -3.11 8.96
C THR A 168 -6.78 -3.78 9.47
N THR A 169 -5.90 -3.00 10.10
CA THR A 169 -4.73 -3.58 10.78
C THR A 169 -4.44 -2.84 12.07
N GLY A 170 -3.82 -3.55 13.02
CA GLY A 170 -3.00 -2.93 14.05
C GLY A 170 -1.71 -2.31 13.48
N VAL A 171 -0.70 -2.19 14.34
CA VAL A 171 0.62 -1.64 13.98
C VAL A 171 1.72 -2.64 14.32
N GLY A 172 2.67 -2.83 13.39
CA GLY A 172 3.79 -3.78 13.54
C GLY A 172 4.03 -4.63 12.30
N GLN A 173 4.58 -5.84 12.47
CA GLN A 173 4.83 -6.75 11.34
C GLN A 173 3.54 -7.19 10.59
N PRO A 174 2.40 -7.49 11.25
CA PRO A 174 1.17 -7.86 10.55
C PRO A 174 0.65 -6.76 9.64
N GLN A 175 0.84 -5.49 10.01
CA GLN A 175 0.53 -4.31 9.17
C GLN A 175 1.38 -4.29 7.89
N MET A 176 2.68 -4.54 8.00
CA MET A 176 3.59 -4.65 6.85
C MET A 176 3.19 -5.82 5.97
N TRP A 177 3.02 -7.02 6.54
CA TRP A 177 2.65 -8.20 5.76
C TRP A 177 1.27 -8.04 5.10
N ALA A 178 0.28 -7.41 5.76
CA ALA A 178 -1.00 -7.08 5.15
C ALA A 178 -0.80 -6.17 3.93
N ALA A 179 -0.05 -5.07 4.08
CA ALA A 179 0.25 -4.16 2.99
C ALA A 179 0.92 -4.88 1.81
N GLN A 180 1.95 -5.69 2.07
CA GLN A 180 2.79 -6.37 1.09
C GLN A 180 2.09 -7.54 0.39
N HIS A 181 1.41 -8.40 1.16
CA HIS A 181 0.93 -9.71 0.70
C HIS A 181 -0.56 -9.74 0.31
N PHE A 182 -1.38 -8.78 0.73
CA PHE A 182 -2.75 -8.65 0.22
C PHE A 182 -2.77 -7.94 -1.14
N ARG A 183 -3.54 -8.45 -2.10
CA ARG A 183 -3.72 -7.81 -3.42
C ARG A 183 -4.79 -6.71 -3.34
N TRP A 184 -4.39 -5.45 -3.46
CA TRP A 184 -5.28 -4.28 -3.37
C TRP A 184 -5.76 -3.84 -4.76
N ARG A 185 -7.08 -3.75 -4.97
CA ARG A 185 -7.67 -3.37 -6.27
C ARG A 185 -8.65 -2.19 -6.20
N TYR A 186 -9.21 -1.90 -5.03
CA TYR A 186 -10.33 -0.98 -4.85
C TYR A 186 -10.03 0.08 -3.77
N PRO A 187 -10.47 1.34 -3.96
CA PRO A 187 -10.15 2.42 -3.03
C PRO A 187 -10.82 2.22 -1.68
N ARG A 188 -10.22 2.77 -0.62
CA ARG A 188 -10.74 2.73 0.78
C ARG A 188 -10.90 1.31 1.37
N THR A 189 -10.28 0.28 0.77
CA THR A 189 -10.28 -1.10 1.28
C THR A 189 -9.15 -1.39 2.28
N MET A 190 -8.14 -0.52 2.39
CA MET A 190 -7.13 -0.57 3.45
C MET A 190 -7.38 0.54 4.47
N ILE A 191 -7.62 0.19 5.73
CA ILE A 191 -7.79 1.13 6.84
C ILE A 191 -6.72 0.82 7.90
N THR A 192 -5.62 1.56 7.86
CA THR A 192 -4.46 1.30 8.73
C THR A 192 -3.86 2.60 9.25
N TYR A 193 -3.21 2.54 10.40
CA TYR A 193 -2.62 3.71 11.04
C TYR A 193 -1.12 3.85 10.75
N GLY A 194 -0.80 4.48 9.61
CA GLY A 194 0.58 4.77 9.20
C GLY A 194 1.15 6.11 9.68
N GLY A 195 0.49 6.82 10.61
CA GLY A 195 0.95 8.11 11.13
C GLY A 195 1.95 7.95 12.28
N LEU A 196 1.45 8.12 13.50
CA LEU A 196 2.22 7.95 14.75
C LEU A 196 2.48 6.47 15.11
N GLY A 197 1.83 5.50 14.45
CA GLY A 197 1.96 4.07 14.77
C GLY A 197 1.21 3.64 16.04
N THR A 198 0.00 4.15 16.29
CA THR A 198 -0.86 3.74 17.42
C THR A 198 -1.28 2.28 17.31
N MET A 199 -0.70 1.42 18.14
CA MET A 199 -1.14 0.05 18.39
C MET A 199 -2.54 0.05 19.05
N GLY A 200 -3.31 -1.03 18.87
CA GLY A 200 -4.74 -1.08 19.26
C GLY A 200 -5.69 -0.37 18.30
N TYR A 201 -5.21 0.11 17.15
CA TYR A 201 -6.06 0.77 16.15
C TYR A 201 -6.96 -0.20 15.38
N GLY A 202 -6.51 -1.45 15.17
CA GLY A 202 -7.12 -2.42 14.25
C GLY A 202 -8.59 -2.71 14.55
N LEU A 203 -8.85 -3.35 15.69
CA LEU A 203 -10.20 -3.76 16.11
C LEU A 203 -11.23 -2.61 16.16
N PRO A 204 -11.01 -1.47 16.84
CA PRO A 204 -11.99 -0.38 16.84
C PRO A 204 -12.19 0.24 15.44
N ALA A 205 -11.16 0.27 14.59
CA ALA A 205 -11.32 0.68 13.19
C ALA A 205 -12.15 -0.34 12.39
N ALA A 206 -12.01 -1.65 12.65
CA ALA A 206 -12.82 -2.70 12.04
C ALA A 206 -14.30 -2.54 12.40
N ILE A 207 -14.59 -2.29 13.67
CA ILE A 207 -15.95 -2.05 14.17
C ILE A 207 -16.55 -0.82 13.48
N GLY A 208 -15.84 0.31 13.45
CA GLY A 208 -16.29 1.52 12.75
C GLY A 208 -16.50 1.30 11.24
N ALA A 209 -15.60 0.57 10.58
CA ALA A 209 -15.72 0.23 9.16
C ALA A 209 -16.93 -0.68 8.87
N LYS A 210 -17.21 -1.66 9.74
CA LYS A 210 -18.36 -2.57 9.61
C LYS A 210 -19.69 -1.87 9.89
N VAL A 211 -19.72 -0.88 10.80
CA VAL A 211 -20.88 -0.01 11.00
C VAL A 211 -21.12 0.88 9.77
N ALA A 212 -20.06 1.43 9.17
CA ALA A 212 -20.17 2.26 7.96
C ALA A 212 -20.52 1.45 6.70
N LEU A 213 -20.15 0.16 6.66
CA LEU A 213 -20.37 -0.75 5.53
C LEU A 213 -20.92 -2.11 6.02
N PRO A 214 -22.20 -2.20 6.43
CA PRO A 214 -22.78 -3.41 7.03
C PRO A 214 -22.65 -4.66 6.15
N GLU A 215 -22.77 -4.50 4.84
CA GLU A 215 -22.68 -5.59 3.84
C GLU A 215 -21.24 -5.96 3.45
N ALA A 216 -20.22 -5.24 3.96
CA ALA A 216 -18.83 -5.53 3.65
C ALA A 216 -18.26 -6.63 4.55
N LEU A 217 -17.38 -7.46 3.99
CA LEU A 217 -16.51 -8.34 4.76
C LEU A 217 -15.40 -7.49 5.37
N VAL A 218 -15.45 -7.26 6.69
CA VAL A 218 -14.43 -6.47 7.39
C VAL A 218 -13.54 -7.41 8.21
N ILE A 219 -12.24 -7.40 7.89
CA ILE A 219 -11.24 -8.27 8.49
C ILE A 219 -10.14 -7.42 9.12
N ASP A 220 -9.92 -7.61 10.41
CA ASP A 220 -8.81 -7.01 11.14
C ASP A 220 -7.61 -7.95 11.14
N ILE A 221 -6.47 -7.51 10.61
CA ILE A 221 -5.21 -8.24 10.65
C ILE A 221 -4.32 -7.58 11.71
N ASP A 222 -4.33 -8.14 12.91
CA ASP A 222 -3.68 -7.56 14.08
C ASP A 222 -2.53 -8.44 14.62
N GLY A 223 -1.62 -7.83 15.37
CA GLY A 223 -0.62 -8.52 16.17
C GLY A 223 -1.12 -8.73 17.60
N ASP A 224 -0.57 -9.72 18.29
CA ASP A 224 -0.82 -10.01 19.69
C ASP A 224 -0.68 -8.79 20.60
N ALA A 225 0.43 -8.07 20.51
CA ALA A 225 0.69 -6.90 21.35
C ALA A 225 -0.23 -5.72 21.03
N SER A 226 -0.70 -5.58 19.79
CA SER A 226 -1.57 -4.49 19.36
C SER A 226 -3.04 -4.79 19.70
N LEU A 227 -3.52 -6.00 19.41
CA LEU A 227 -4.88 -6.43 19.78
C LEU A 227 -5.09 -6.34 21.30
N ASN A 228 -4.12 -6.77 22.11
CA ASN A 228 -4.23 -6.73 23.57
C ASN A 228 -4.49 -5.32 24.15
N MET A 229 -4.16 -4.24 23.42
CA MET A 229 -4.45 -2.88 23.89
C MET A 229 -5.94 -2.52 23.86
N THR A 230 -6.73 -3.18 23.01
CA THR A 230 -8.14 -2.84 22.74
C THR A 230 -9.05 -4.07 22.60
N ILE A 231 -8.60 -5.26 23.00
CA ILE A 231 -9.35 -6.52 22.85
C ILE A 231 -10.72 -6.51 23.54
N SER A 232 -10.91 -5.65 24.54
CA SER A 232 -12.21 -5.40 25.18
C SER A 232 -13.31 -4.95 24.22
N GLU A 233 -12.96 -4.34 23.07
CA GLU A 233 -13.93 -3.94 22.04
C GLU A 233 -14.61 -5.13 21.34
N LEU A 234 -14.14 -6.36 21.54
CA LEU A 234 -14.91 -7.56 21.17
C LEU A 234 -16.26 -7.63 21.92
N LEU A 235 -16.34 -7.07 23.13
CA LEU A 235 -17.60 -6.92 23.87
C LEU A 235 -18.55 -5.96 23.15
N THR A 236 -18.04 -4.82 22.67
CA THR A 236 -18.78 -3.85 21.85
C THR A 236 -19.28 -4.52 20.56
N ALA A 237 -18.41 -5.23 19.84
CA ALA A 237 -18.79 -5.94 18.63
C ALA A 237 -19.90 -6.98 18.88
N SER A 238 -19.79 -7.74 19.97
CA SER A 238 -20.79 -8.74 20.38
C SER A 238 -22.13 -8.09 20.78
N GLN A 239 -22.10 -7.07 21.65
CA GLN A 239 -23.27 -6.37 22.17
C GLN A 239 -24.14 -5.75 21.07
N PHE A 240 -23.51 -5.22 20.01
CA PHE A 240 -24.20 -4.59 18.90
C PHE A 240 -24.34 -5.49 17.65
N GLY A 241 -23.96 -6.78 17.74
CA GLY A 241 -24.07 -7.73 16.62
C GLY A 241 -23.19 -7.39 15.41
N ILE A 242 -22.08 -6.68 15.63
CA ILE A 242 -21.20 -6.15 14.58
C ILE A 242 -20.26 -7.27 14.10
N ASP A 243 -20.51 -7.78 12.90
CA ASP A 243 -19.85 -8.96 12.32
C ASP A 243 -18.42 -8.68 11.80
N VAL A 244 -17.50 -8.31 12.70
CA VAL A 244 -16.06 -8.16 12.40
C VAL A 244 -15.32 -9.50 12.50
N LYS A 245 -14.33 -9.71 11.62
CA LYS A 245 -13.47 -10.91 11.63
C LYS A 245 -12.07 -10.53 12.09
N VAL A 246 -11.64 -10.98 13.27
CA VAL A 246 -10.33 -10.64 13.82
C VAL A 246 -9.35 -11.79 13.59
N VAL A 247 -8.23 -11.45 12.96
CA VAL A 247 -7.19 -12.37 12.52
C VAL A 247 -5.89 -12.00 13.19
N LEU A 248 -5.41 -12.91 14.01
CA LEU A 248 -4.08 -12.84 14.61
C LEU A 248 -3.06 -13.67 13.78
N LEU A 249 -3.44 -14.04 12.51
CA LEU A 249 -2.73 -14.79 11.41
C LEU A 249 -2.84 -16.36 11.16
N ASN A 250 -3.80 -17.15 11.68
CA ASN A 250 -3.71 -18.66 11.64
C ASN A 250 -4.34 -19.33 10.40
N ASN A 251 -3.73 -20.44 10.00
CA ASN A 251 -4.04 -21.36 8.90
C ASN A 251 -5.49 -21.92 8.81
N LYS A 252 -6.46 -21.50 9.64
CA LYS A 252 -7.87 -21.94 9.61
C LYS A 252 -8.83 -20.93 8.92
N ILE A 253 -8.42 -20.37 7.77
CA ILE A 253 -9.20 -19.37 7.00
C ILE A 253 -10.66 -19.79 6.76
N LYS A 254 -10.90 -21.05 6.36
CA LYS A 254 -12.25 -21.57 6.08
C LYS A 254 -13.19 -21.57 7.29
N TRP A 255 -12.67 -21.64 8.51
CA TRP A 255 -13.51 -21.57 9.72
C TRP A 255 -13.94 -20.11 9.97
N LEU A 256 -13.00 -19.17 9.89
CA LEU A 256 -13.26 -17.74 10.11
C LEU A 256 -14.30 -17.17 9.14
N LEU A 257 -14.14 -17.44 7.83
CA LEU A 257 -15.03 -16.90 6.80
C LEU A 257 -16.46 -17.45 6.84
N ASN A 258 -16.67 -18.63 7.44
CA ASN A 258 -17.98 -19.28 7.55
C ASN A 258 -18.60 -19.17 8.96
N THR A 259 -17.92 -18.50 9.90
CA THR A 259 -18.45 -18.26 11.24
C THR A 259 -19.32 -17.00 11.22
N SER A 260 -20.58 -17.12 11.62
CA SER A 260 -21.49 -15.99 11.83
C SER A 260 -21.20 -15.26 13.15
N GLY A 261 -21.21 -13.93 13.15
CA GLY A 261 -20.90 -13.12 14.32
C GLY A 261 -19.40 -12.79 14.46
N PRO A 262 -19.03 -12.00 15.48
CA PRO A 262 -17.65 -11.64 15.73
C PRO A 262 -16.82 -12.89 16.05
N ALA A 263 -15.68 -13.03 15.36
CA ALA A 263 -14.81 -14.21 15.47
C ALA A 263 -13.34 -13.79 15.62
N LEU A 264 -12.62 -14.43 16.54
CA LEU A 264 -11.18 -14.27 16.74
C LEU A 264 -10.45 -15.56 16.37
N LEU A 265 -9.37 -15.45 15.58
CA LEU A 265 -8.53 -16.56 15.15
C LEU A 265 -7.08 -16.41 15.65
N GLU A 266 -6.74 -17.12 16.74
CA GLU A 266 -5.43 -17.15 17.45
C GLU A 266 -4.43 -18.17 16.88
N VAL A 267 -3.12 -17.94 17.09
CA VAL A 267 -2.08 -18.22 16.11
C VAL A 267 -0.69 -18.37 16.70
N LYS A 268 0.12 -19.15 15.99
CA LYS A 268 1.55 -19.27 16.23
C LYS A 268 2.33 -18.91 14.98
N VAL A 269 2.82 -17.67 14.95
CA VAL A 269 3.91 -17.23 14.06
C VAL A 269 5.25 -17.51 14.73
N ALA A 270 6.33 -17.73 13.97
CA ALA A 270 7.65 -17.97 14.55
C ALA A 270 8.27 -16.63 15.03
N PRO A 271 8.86 -16.57 16.24
CA PRO A 271 9.06 -15.33 17.01
C PRO A 271 10.15 -14.38 16.49
N LYS A 272 10.82 -14.69 15.38
CA LYS A 272 11.93 -13.89 14.81
C LYS A 272 11.88 -13.80 13.28
N ALA A 273 10.71 -13.51 12.73
CA ALA A 273 10.67 -12.97 11.36
C ALA A 273 11.09 -11.50 11.38
N LEU A 274 11.88 -11.08 10.39
CA LEU A 274 12.01 -9.68 9.98
C LEU A 274 11.04 -9.41 8.84
N SER A 275 10.49 -8.20 8.76
CA SER A 275 9.74 -7.75 7.58
C SER A 275 10.72 -7.21 6.55
N LEU A 276 11.07 -8.03 5.55
CA LEU A 276 11.95 -7.66 4.44
C LEU A 276 11.20 -7.68 3.10
N PRO A 277 11.69 -6.95 2.09
CA PRO A 277 12.85 -6.07 2.15
C PRO A 277 12.58 -4.75 2.89
N MET A 278 13.67 -4.12 3.35
CA MET A 278 13.69 -2.95 4.22
C MET A 278 14.83 -2.01 3.83
N VAL A 279 14.58 -0.70 3.86
CA VAL A 279 15.62 0.33 3.80
C VAL A 279 16.00 0.71 5.24
N PRO A 280 17.25 0.54 5.69
CA PRO A 280 17.67 0.95 7.03
C PRO A 280 17.60 2.48 7.21
N SER A 281 17.42 2.94 8.45
CA SER A 281 17.43 4.38 8.75
C SER A 281 18.76 5.02 8.31
N GLY A 282 18.68 6.20 7.68
CA GLY A 282 19.84 6.93 7.14
C GLY A 282 20.38 6.41 5.80
N ARG A 283 19.71 5.45 5.15
CA ARG A 283 20.07 4.91 3.83
C ARG A 283 19.17 5.45 2.70
N GLY A 284 19.68 5.46 1.48
CA GLY A 284 18.91 5.74 0.25
C GLY A 284 17.92 4.63 -0.07
N LEU A 285 16.95 4.90 -0.95
CA LEU A 285 15.93 3.90 -1.32
C LEU A 285 16.50 2.75 -2.16
N ASP A 286 17.69 2.92 -2.73
CA ASP A 286 18.50 1.93 -3.45
C ASP A 286 19.26 0.97 -2.52
N GLU A 287 19.60 1.41 -1.30
CA GLU A 287 20.35 0.66 -0.29
C GLU A 287 19.47 -0.34 0.51
N ILE A 288 18.73 -1.18 -0.22
CA ILE A 288 17.73 -2.11 0.30
C ILE A 288 18.37 -3.39 0.87
N GLN A 289 17.92 -3.83 2.04
CA GLN A 289 18.18 -5.16 2.58
C GLN A 289 17.09 -6.15 2.15
N PHE A 290 17.50 -7.29 1.59
CA PHE A 290 16.63 -8.43 1.25
C PHE A 290 16.88 -9.60 2.21
N TYR A 291 16.04 -10.64 2.16
CA TYR A 291 16.39 -11.92 2.81
C TYR A 291 17.63 -12.51 2.12
N ASP A 292 18.57 -13.01 2.91
CA ASP A 292 19.63 -13.91 2.42
C ASP A 292 19.01 -15.16 1.77
N GLU A 293 19.74 -15.80 0.85
CA GLU A 293 19.27 -17.00 0.12
C GLU A 293 19.43 -18.31 0.91
#